data_AF-A0A3C1KWX5-F1
#
_entry.id   AF-A0A3C1KWX5-F1
#
_cell.length_a   1.000
_cell.length_b   1.000
_cell.length_c   1.000
_cell.angle_alpha   90.00
_cell.angle_beta   90.00
_cell.angle_gamma   90.00
#
_symmetry.space_group_name_H-M   'P 1'
#
loop_
_entity.id
_entity.type
_entity.pdbx_description
1 polymer ?
#
loop_
_entity_poly.entity_id
_entity_poly.type
_entity_poly.pdbx_seq_one_letter_code
_entity_poly.pdbx_strand_id
1 'polypeptide(L)'
;MANPMTEQIARHDDGFERFDAQLYRIETGVMTFALMAMSVTYFLKIIFEAVIAERNFVEAFLLRWLHSGESAPSDILVQRVEQMYAPALVVAVIVGIGLGVARTISHARTPQGRRAPWSTRDLLVGVLVGIGQVGLGWLVVNVPSKVLCGLGYGGLLVLFGWPKKERGIDLRYIATWALLTVPIGTLISRIPDQYAWVNDLSKVLIMYVGFLGASMASRERKHIVLNFGRKLWPQVAKRGVEMFSLSVWMLFNLLLLALSWHLFALQVEAKSTLAILPIPEYHIVLPVVLSFALMSVRVGADLVRLAQGKSTQVVEGSAS
;
A
#
# COMPACT_ATOMS: atom_id res chain seq x y z
N MET A 1 -10.49 23.91 45.27
CA MET A 1 -9.33 24.56 44.62
C MET A 1 -8.57 23.48 43.87
N ALA A 2 -8.57 23.52 42.54
CA ALA A 2 -7.80 22.57 41.75
C ALA A 2 -6.30 22.79 42.03
N ASN A 3 -5.56 21.71 42.28
CA ASN A 3 -4.14 21.79 42.56
C ASN A 3 -3.42 22.25 41.28
N PRO A 4 -2.61 23.33 41.32
CA PRO A 4 -1.93 23.87 40.13
C PRO A 4 -1.04 22.83 39.42
N MET A 5 -0.55 21.80 40.12
CA MET A 5 0.16 20.68 39.48
C MET A 5 -0.74 19.86 38.54
N THR A 6 -2.03 19.69 38.84
CA THR A 6 -2.94 18.87 38.03
C THR A 6 -3.26 19.57 36.71
N GLU A 7 -3.35 20.90 36.71
CA GLU A 7 -3.59 21.71 35.50
C GLU A 7 -2.37 21.73 34.56
N GLN A 8 -1.15 21.75 35.11
CA GLN A 8 0.08 21.74 34.32
C GLN A 8 0.32 20.38 33.64
N ILE A 9 -0.04 19.27 34.30
CA ILE A 9 0.04 17.92 33.74
C ILE A 9 -1.00 17.72 32.62
N ALA A 10 -2.22 18.26 32.78
CA ALA A 10 -3.27 18.14 31.76
C ALA A 10 -2.89 18.84 30.44
N ARG A 11 -2.27 20.03 30.50
CA ARG A 11 -1.81 20.74 29.30
C ARG A 11 -0.72 19.99 28.52
N HIS A 12 0.13 19.22 29.20
CA HIS A 12 1.23 18.50 28.56
C HIS A 12 0.76 17.22 27.83
N ASP A 13 -0.33 16.60 28.29
CA ASP A 13 -0.95 15.44 27.63
C ASP A 13 -1.62 15.85 26.30
N ASP A 14 -2.30 17.00 26.27
CA ASP A 14 -2.98 17.52 25.07
C ASP A 14 -2.01 17.74 23.89
N GLY A 15 -0.78 18.16 24.18
CA GLY A 15 0.24 18.39 23.15
C GLY A 15 0.70 17.09 22.48
N PHE A 16 0.96 16.05 23.27
CA PHE A 16 1.41 14.76 22.76
C PHE A 16 0.33 14.06 21.94
N GLU A 17 -0.93 14.09 22.38
CA GLU A 17 -2.03 13.44 21.65
C GLU A 17 -2.32 14.10 20.31
N ARG A 18 -2.23 15.43 20.24
CA ARG A 18 -2.33 16.16 18.97
C ARG A 18 -1.19 15.80 18.03
N PHE A 19 0.04 15.73 18.54
CA PHE A 19 1.20 15.36 17.75
C PHE A 19 1.08 13.92 17.22
N ASP A 20 0.76 12.95 18.07
CA ASP A 20 0.58 11.55 17.66
C ASP A 20 -0.59 11.38 16.68
N ALA A 21 -1.67 12.14 16.84
CA ALA A 21 -2.77 12.14 15.88
C ALA A 21 -2.38 12.71 14.51
N GLN A 22 -1.57 13.77 14.47
CA GLN A 22 -1.03 14.30 13.22
C GLN A 22 -0.08 13.30 12.55
N LEU A 23 0.83 12.72 13.34
CA LEU A 23 1.77 11.72 12.87
C LEU A 23 1.03 10.51 12.25
N TYR A 24 0.01 9.99 12.93
CA TYR A 24 -0.79 8.88 12.40
C TYR A 24 -1.51 9.21 11.10
N ARG A 25 -2.02 10.44 10.95
CA ARG A 25 -2.60 10.88 9.67
C ARG A 25 -1.57 10.86 8.55
N ILE A 26 -0.33 11.26 8.85
CA ILE A 26 0.78 11.20 7.89
C ILE A 26 1.13 9.74 7.58
N GLU A 27 1.31 8.89 8.59
CA GLU A 27 1.58 7.45 8.42
C GLU A 27 0.51 6.78 7.56
N THR A 28 -0.77 7.06 7.83
CA THR A 28 -1.91 6.52 7.08
C THR A 28 -1.90 7.00 5.63
N GLY A 29 -1.59 8.28 5.40
CA GLY A 29 -1.46 8.85 4.06
C GLY A 29 -0.33 8.19 3.26
N VAL A 30 0.85 8.05 3.88
CA VAL A 30 2.02 7.40 3.27
C VAL A 30 1.73 5.93 2.97
N MET A 31 1.12 5.21 3.92
CA MET A 31 0.71 3.81 3.73
C MET A 31 -0.26 3.65 2.56
N THR A 32 -1.33 4.45 2.56
CA THR A 32 -2.38 4.36 1.53
C THR A 32 -1.79 4.64 0.15
N PHE A 33 -0.92 5.66 0.06
CA PHE A 33 -0.19 5.97 -1.15
C PHE A 33 0.73 4.80 -1.57
N ALA A 34 1.51 4.24 -0.65
CA ALA A 34 2.42 3.13 -0.93
C ALA A 34 1.68 1.87 -1.42
N LEU A 35 0.54 1.53 -0.80
CA LEU A 35 -0.32 0.42 -1.22
C LEU A 35 -0.92 0.66 -2.61
N MET A 36 -1.39 1.87 -2.89
CA MET A 36 -1.93 2.24 -4.20
C MET A 36 -0.84 2.17 -5.26
N ALA A 37 0.34 2.75 -4.99
CA ALA A 37 1.49 2.73 -5.88
C ALA A 37 1.94 1.29 -6.16
N MET A 38 2.05 0.45 -5.11
CA MET A 38 2.43 -0.95 -5.24
C MET A 38 1.41 -1.73 -6.07
N SER A 39 0.11 -1.52 -5.84
CA SER A 39 -0.94 -2.18 -6.64
C SER A 39 -0.83 -1.82 -8.12
N VAL A 40 -0.64 -0.52 -8.45
CA VAL A 40 -0.50 -0.05 -9.82
C VAL A 40 0.78 -0.61 -10.47
N THR A 41 1.92 -0.56 -9.78
CA THR A 41 3.20 -1.01 -10.36
C THR A 41 3.24 -2.52 -10.55
N TYR A 42 2.73 -3.31 -9.59
CA TYR A 42 2.63 -4.76 -9.78
C TYR A 42 1.65 -5.14 -10.87
N PHE A 43 0.52 -4.43 -10.98
CA PHE A 43 -0.41 -4.66 -12.09
C PHE A 43 0.26 -4.41 -13.45
N LEU A 44 0.97 -3.29 -13.60
CA LEU A 44 1.73 -2.98 -14.80
C LEU A 44 2.80 -4.04 -15.09
N LYS A 45 3.53 -4.49 -14.06
CA LYS A 45 4.52 -5.56 -14.20
C LYS A 45 3.89 -6.87 -14.65
N ILE A 46 2.78 -7.30 -14.02
CA ILE A 46 2.08 -8.53 -14.39
C ILE A 46 1.58 -8.44 -15.83
N ILE A 47 1.02 -7.30 -16.26
CA ILE A 47 0.62 -7.11 -17.67
C ILE A 47 1.84 -7.18 -18.58
N PHE A 48 2.91 -6.47 -18.26
CA PHE A 48 4.12 -6.46 -19.08
C PHE A 48 4.75 -7.84 -19.20
N GLU A 49 4.90 -8.56 -18.08
CA GLU A 49 5.39 -9.93 -18.07
C GLU A 49 4.42 -10.88 -18.77
N ALA A 50 3.10 -10.71 -18.60
CA ALA A 50 2.12 -11.54 -19.31
C ALA A 50 2.19 -11.34 -20.82
N VAL A 51 2.38 -10.10 -21.30
CA VAL A 51 2.45 -9.80 -22.74
C VAL A 51 3.82 -10.15 -23.35
N ILE A 52 4.92 -9.99 -22.61
CA ILE A 52 6.23 -10.43 -23.09
C ILE A 52 6.37 -11.95 -23.01
N ALA A 53 5.88 -12.55 -21.92
CA ALA A 53 5.82 -14.00 -21.76
C ALA A 53 4.66 -14.62 -22.55
N GLU A 54 3.92 -13.84 -23.35
CA GLU A 54 2.78 -14.29 -24.17
C GLU A 54 3.19 -15.12 -25.38
N ARG A 55 4.47 -15.48 -25.50
CA ARG A 55 4.81 -16.70 -26.24
C ARG A 55 4.54 -17.99 -25.46
N ASN A 56 4.66 -18.02 -24.12
CA ASN A 56 4.77 -19.28 -23.37
C ASN A 56 3.77 -19.48 -22.21
N PHE A 57 3.20 -18.44 -21.55
CA PHE A 57 2.39 -18.67 -20.33
C PHE A 57 0.98 -19.21 -20.61
N VAL A 58 0.25 -18.56 -21.53
CA VAL A 58 -1.08 -19.02 -21.95
C VAL A 58 -0.95 -20.38 -22.63
N GLU A 59 0.11 -20.58 -23.40
CA GLU A 59 0.48 -21.87 -23.99
C GLU A 59 0.70 -22.94 -22.90
N ALA A 60 1.56 -22.69 -21.91
CA ALA A 60 1.85 -23.66 -20.84
C ALA A 60 0.63 -23.95 -19.95
N PHE A 61 -0.20 -22.95 -19.65
CA PHE A 61 -1.43 -23.15 -18.89
C PHE A 61 -2.49 -23.90 -19.69
N LEU A 62 -2.71 -23.56 -20.96
CA LEU A 62 -3.66 -24.24 -21.84
C LEU A 62 -3.20 -25.65 -22.19
N LEU A 63 -1.91 -25.87 -22.46
CA LEU A 63 -1.35 -27.20 -22.65
C LEU A 63 -1.54 -28.04 -21.39
N ARG A 64 -1.28 -27.48 -20.21
CA ARG A 64 -1.52 -28.19 -18.94
C ARG A 64 -3.00 -28.48 -18.67
N TRP A 65 -3.90 -27.61 -19.12
CA TRP A 65 -5.34 -27.75 -18.91
C TRP A 65 -6.00 -28.67 -19.97
N LEU A 66 -5.58 -28.59 -21.24
CA LEU A 66 -6.07 -29.45 -22.33
C LEU A 66 -5.43 -30.85 -22.29
N HIS A 67 -4.16 -30.99 -21.89
CA HIS A 67 -3.44 -32.28 -21.86
C HIS A 67 -3.38 -32.88 -20.45
N SER A 68 -4.52 -32.98 -19.77
CA SER A 68 -4.63 -33.83 -18.57
C SER A 68 -4.65 -35.34 -18.88
N GLY A 69 -4.35 -35.75 -20.12
CA GLY A 69 -4.34 -37.14 -20.58
C GLY A 69 -3.37 -37.31 -21.76
N GLU A 70 -2.72 -38.47 -21.81
CA GLU A 70 -1.50 -38.80 -22.57
C GLU A 70 -1.52 -38.54 -24.09
N SER A 71 -0.29 -38.42 -24.60
CA SER A 71 0.21 -38.40 -25.99
C SER A 71 0.30 -37.04 -26.71
N ALA A 72 1.55 -36.69 -27.06
CA ALA A 72 1.98 -35.42 -27.66
C ALA A 72 1.34 -35.18 -29.04
N PRO A 73 0.73 -34.01 -29.30
CA PRO A 73 0.19 -33.68 -30.62
C PRO A 73 1.29 -33.32 -31.61
N SER A 74 1.04 -33.60 -32.89
CA SER A 74 1.82 -33.09 -34.02
C SER A 74 1.96 -31.56 -33.95
N ASP A 75 3.19 -31.05 -34.06
CA ASP A 75 3.57 -29.62 -33.99
C ASP A 75 2.66 -28.67 -34.79
N ILE A 76 2.02 -29.17 -35.84
CA ILE A 76 1.13 -28.42 -36.74
C ILE A 76 -0.19 -28.00 -36.06
N LEU A 77 -0.76 -28.83 -35.17
CA LEU A 77 -1.98 -28.49 -34.45
C LEU A 77 -1.70 -27.51 -33.31
N VAL A 78 -0.55 -27.66 -32.64
CA VAL A 78 -0.09 -26.73 -31.62
C VAL A 78 0.11 -25.34 -32.24
N GLN A 79 0.78 -25.25 -33.38
CA GLN A 79 1.04 -23.97 -34.06
C GLN A 79 -0.23 -23.26 -34.57
N ARG A 80 -1.25 -24.01 -35.06
CA ARG A 80 -2.54 -23.40 -35.45
C ARG A 80 -3.39 -22.99 -34.25
N VAL A 81 -3.34 -23.77 -33.17
CA VAL A 81 -4.06 -23.42 -31.94
C VAL A 81 -3.43 -22.18 -31.30
N GLU A 82 -2.10 -22.10 -31.30
CA GLU A 82 -1.33 -20.93 -30.84
C GLU A 82 -1.69 -19.64 -31.60
N GLN A 83 -1.68 -19.67 -32.93
CA GLN A 83 -1.88 -18.45 -33.72
C GLN A 83 -3.32 -17.91 -33.67
N MET A 84 -4.31 -18.77 -33.46
CA MET A 84 -5.73 -18.39 -33.58
C MET A 84 -6.44 -18.28 -32.23
N TYR A 85 -6.15 -19.16 -31.27
CA TYR A 85 -6.93 -19.28 -30.04
C TYR A 85 -6.33 -18.54 -28.85
N ALA A 86 -5.00 -18.37 -28.78
CA ALA A 86 -4.37 -17.63 -27.70
C ALA A 86 -4.86 -16.17 -27.59
N PRO A 87 -4.86 -15.35 -28.65
CA PRO A 87 -5.35 -13.97 -28.55
C PRO A 87 -6.86 -13.92 -28.29
N ALA A 88 -7.64 -14.82 -28.88
CA ALA A 88 -9.08 -14.88 -28.69
C ALA A 88 -9.45 -15.24 -27.24
N LEU A 89 -8.72 -16.16 -26.60
CA LEU A 89 -8.95 -16.60 -25.24
C LEU A 89 -8.54 -15.53 -24.23
N VAL A 90 -7.42 -14.82 -24.46
CA VAL A 90 -7.03 -13.66 -23.64
C VAL A 90 -8.11 -12.57 -23.72
N VAL A 91 -8.59 -12.24 -24.92
CA VAL A 91 -9.69 -11.29 -25.09
C VAL A 91 -10.96 -11.77 -24.37
N ALA A 92 -11.31 -13.06 -24.47
CA ALA A 92 -12.47 -13.63 -23.78
C ALA A 92 -12.36 -13.56 -22.25
N VAL A 93 -11.18 -13.84 -21.68
CA VAL A 93 -10.91 -13.73 -20.24
C VAL A 93 -11.01 -12.27 -19.78
N ILE A 94 -10.41 -11.34 -20.53
CA ILE A 94 -10.47 -9.91 -20.23
C ILE A 94 -11.92 -9.41 -20.26
N VAL A 95 -12.68 -9.75 -21.30
CA VAL A 95 -14.11 -9.42 -21.42
C VAL A 95 -14.89 -10.06 -20.26
N GLY A 96 -14.60 -11.31 -19.90
CA GLY A 96 -15.22 -11.99 -18.76
C GLY A 96 -15.00 -11.27 -17.43
N ILE A 97 -13.77 -10.81 -17.16
CA ILE A 97 -13.44 -10.00 -15.98
C ILE A 97 -14.18 -8.66 -16.03
N GLY A 98 -14.21 -7.99 -17.18
CA GLY A 98 -14.94 -6.73 -17.37
C GLY A 98 -16.44 -6.86 -17.06
N LEU A 99 -17.07 -7.94 -17.52
CA LEU A 99 -18.46 -8.27 -17.20
C LEU A 99 -18.65 -8.58 -15.71
N GLY A 100 -17.70 -9.28 -15.08
CA GLY A 100 -17.70 -9.54 -13.64
C GLY A 100 -17.64 -8.26 -12.78
N VAL A 101 -16.79 -7.31 -13.16
CA VAL A 101 -16.69 -6.00 -12.48
C VAL A 101 -17.96 -5.18 -12.66
N ALA A 102 -18.49 -5.11 -13.88
CA ALA A 102 -19.76 -4.42 -14.16
C ALA A 102 -20.92 -5.00 -13.32
N ARG A 103 -20.93 -6.32 -13.14
CA ARG A 103 -21.89 -7.01 -12.27
C ARG A 103 -21.72 -6.65 -10.79
N THR A 104 -20.49 -6.56 -10.30
CA THR A 104 -20.24 -6.17 -8.90
C THR A 104 -20.68 -4.73 -8.64
N ILE A 105 -20.43 -3.82 -9.58
CA ILE A 105 -20.84 -2.41 -9.48
C ILE A 105 -22.35 -2.25 -9.53
N SER A 106 -23.04 -2.98 -10.42
CA SER A 106 -24.51 -2.95 -10.51
C SER A 106 -25.16 -3.54 -9.25
N HIS A 107 -24.61 -4.62 -8.70
CA HIS A 107 -25.07 -5.17 -7.41
C HIS A 107 -24.92 -4.18 -6.26
N ALA A 108 -23.82 -3.43 -6.18
CA ALA A 108 -23.62 -2.42 -5.15
C ALA A 108 -24.65 -1.28 -5.19
N ARG A 109 -25.29 -1.04 -6.35
CA ARG A 109 -26.29 0.03 -6.53
C ARG A 109 -27.73 -0.41 -6.27
N THR A 110 -28.00 -1.71 -6.11
CA THR A 110 -29.36 -2.23 -6.01
C THR A 110 -29.60 -2.78 -4.58
N PRO A 111 -30.15 -1.98 -3.65
CA PRO A 111 -30.32 -2.38 -2.25
C PRO A 111 -31.41 -3.43 -2.01
N GLN A 112 -32.20 -3.80 -3.01
CA GLN A 112 -33.21 -4.84 -2.91
C GLN A 112 -32.68 -6.12 -3.54
N GLY A 113 -32.43 -7.16 -2.74
CA GLY A 113 -31.81 -8.45 -3.08
C GLY A 113 -32.53 -9.33 -4.12
N ARG A 114 -33.22 -8.76 -5.10
CA ARG A 114 -33.68 -9.49 -6.28
C ARG A 114 -32.58 -9.51 -7.33
N ARG A 115 -32.27 -10.71 -7.83
CA ARG A 115 -31.38 -10.92 -8.98
C ARG A 115 -32.04 -10.34 -10.23
N ALA A 116 -31.68 -9.12 -10.61
CA ALA A 116 -32.12 -8.55 -11.87
C ALA A 116 -31.47 -9.31 -13.05
N PRO A 117 -32.20 -9.53 -14.17
CA PRO A 117 -31.61 -10.04 -15.41
C PRO A 117 -30.57 -9.04 -15.94
N TRP A 118 -29.62 -9.54 -16.74
CA TRP A 118 -28.55 -8.73 -17.31
C TRP A 118 -29.15 -7.61 -18.15
N SER A 119 -28.90 -6.36 -17.75
CA SER A 119 -29.31 -5.21 -18.54
C SER A 119 -28.40 -5.10 -19.76
N THR A 120 -28.95 -4.68 -20.91
CA THR A 120 -28.15 -4.36 -22.11
C THR A 120 -27.07 -3.32 -21.82
N ARG A 121 -27.33 -2.43 -20.84
CA ARG A 121 -26.35 -1.47 -20.33
C ARG A 121 -25.16 -2.14 -19.65
N ASP A 122 -25.39 -3.17 -18.85
CA ASP A 122 -24.32 -3.87 -18.12
C ASP A 122 -23.41 -4.64 -19.07
N LEU A 123 -23.99 -5.23 -20.12
CA LEU A 123 -23.24 -5.88 -21.20
C LEU A 123 -22.39 -4.88 -21.98
N LEU A 124 -22.95 -3.73 -22.36
CA LEU A 124 -22.21 -2.68 -23.06
C LEU A 124 -21.06 -2.12 -22.22
N VAL A 125 -21.31 -1.89 -20.92
CA VAL A 125 -20.25 -1.45 -19.99
C VAL A 125 -19.16 -2.52 -19.88
N GLY A 126 -19.52 -3.80 -19.74
CA GLY A 126 -18.53 -4.89 -19.67
C GLY A 126 -17.70 -5.02 -20.94
N VAL A 127 -18.31 -4.88 -22.13
CA VAL A 127 -17.59 -4.89 -23.41
C VAL A 127 -16.67 -3.67 -23.54
N LEU A 128 -17.14 -2.47 -23.20
CA LEU A 128 -16.32 -1.25 -23.22
C LEU A 128 -15.13 -1.35 -22.24
N VAL A 129 -15.34 -1.90 -21.04
CA VAL A 129 -14.27 -2.18 -20.09
C VAL A 129 -13.28 -3.18 -20.67
N GLY A 130 -13.75 -4.25 -21.31
CA GLY A 130 -12.90 -5.24 -21.95
C GLY A 130 -12.05 -4.65 -23.08
N ILE A 131 -12.65 -3.86 -23.98
CA ILE A 131 -11.92 -3.12 -25.03
C ILE A 131 -10.90 -2.17 -24.41
N GLY A 132 -11.28 -1.46 -23.33
CA GLY A 132 -10.38 -0.58 -22.60
C GLY A 132 -9.18 -1.32 -22.00
N GLN A 133 -9.38 -2.52 -21.46
CA GLN A 133 -8.31 -3.37 -20.91
C GLN A 133 -7.37 -3.89 -22.00
N VAL A 134 -7.89 -4.32 -23.15
CA VAL A 134 -7.06 -4.74 -24.30
C VAL A 134 -6.26 -3.54 -24.84
N GLY A 135 -6.91 -2.39 -25.01
CA GLY A 135 -6.26 -1.15 -25.42
C GLY A 135 -5.17 -0.72 -24.45
N LEU A 136 -5.41 -0.86 -23.14
CA LEU A 136 -4.41 -0.60 -22.10
C LEU A 136 -3.22 -1.55 -22.21
N GLY A 137 -3.45 -2.85 -22.41
CA GLY A 137 -2.38 -3.83 -22.63
C GLY A 137 -1.53 -3.49 -23.85
N TRP A 138 -2.18 -3.16 -24.97
CA TRP A 138 -1.49 -2.69 -26.18
C TRP A 138 -0.65 -1.44 -25.92
N LEU A 139 -1.18 -0.48 -25.16
CA LEU A 139 -0.48 0.75 -24.78
C LEU A 139 0.72 0.44 -23.88
N VAL A 140 0.59 -0.47 -22.91
CA VAL A 140 1.67 -0.91 -22.00
C VAL A 140 2.88 -1.47 -22.75
N VAL A 141 2.66 -2.13 -23.88
CA VAL A 141 3.69 -2.79 -24.68
C VAL A 141 4.37 -1.84 -25.65
N ASN A 142 3.60 -0.96 -26.29
CA ASN A 142 4.10 -0.11 -27.37
C ASN A 142 4.60 1.25 -26.88
N VAL A 143 4.19 1.67 -25.68
CA VAL A 143 4.55 2.96 -25.12
C VAL A 143 5.66 2.80 -24.09
N PRO A 144 6.76 3.58 -24.17
CA PRO A 144 7.81 3.57 -23.15
C PRO A 144 7.25 3.79 -21.75
N SER A 145 7.74 3.05 -20.76
CA SER A 145 7.21 3.10 -19.39
C SER A 145 7.21 4.50 -18.79
N LYS A 146 8.18 5.36 -19.16
CA LYS A 146 8.23 6.77 -18.73
C LYS A 146 7.00 7.57 -19.17
N VAL A 147 6.53 7.35 -20.40
CA VAL A 147 5.37 8.06 -20.95
C VAL A 147 4.10 7.59 -20.27
N LEU A 148 3.98 6.28 -20.04
CA LEU A 148 2.87 5.69 -19.27
C LEU A 148 2.81 6.20 -17.83
N CYS A 149 3.94 6.23 -17.12
CA CYS A 149 4.03 6.82 -15.79
C CYS A 149 3.71 8.31 -15.81
N GLY A 150 4.18 9.05 -16.82
CA GLY A 150 3.86 10.46 -17.02
C GLY A 150 2.37 10.71 -17.25
N LEU A 151 1.71 9.88 -18.07
CA LEU A 151 0.27 9.94 -18.31
C LEU A 151 -0.54 9.58 -17.07
N GLY A 152 -0.16 8.52 -16.36
CA GLY A 152 -0.81 8.12 -15.10
C GLY A 152 -0.67 9.21 -14.03
N TYR A 153 0.51 9.80 -13.91
CA TYR A 153 0.76 10.93 -13.02
C TYR A 153 -0.06 12.16 -13.43
N GLY A 154 -0.04 12.53 -14.72
CA GLY A 154 -0.86 13.63 -15.25
C GLY A 154 -2.34 13.42 -15.01
N GLY A 155 -2.85 12.20 -15.17
CA GLY A 155 -4.22 11.83 -14.85
C GLY A 155 -4.56 12.01 -13.37
N LEU A 156 -3.67 11.57 -12.46
CA LEU A 156 -3.83 11.81 -11.03
C LEU A 156 -3.80 13.31 -10.70
N LEU A 157 -2.92 14.08 -11.33
CA LEU A 157 -2.88 15.53 -11.15
C LEU A 157 -4.17 16.19 -11.61
N VAL A 158 -4.74 15.75 -12.74
CA VAL A 158 -6.03 16.24 -13.23
C VAL A 158 -7.15 15.84 -12.26
N LEU A 159 -7.16 14.61 -11.75
CA LEU A 159 -8.22 14.13 -10.85
C LEU A 159 -8.19 14.79 -9.47
N PHE A 160 -6.99 14.94 -8.87
CA PHE A 160 -6.82 15.53 -7.54
C PHE A 160 -6.61 17.04 -7.55
N GLY A 161 -6.13 17.56 -8.68
CA GLY A 161 -5.71 18.95 -8.86
C GLY A 161 -6.66 19.79 -9.68
N TRP A 162 -7.74 19.24 -10.22
CA TRP A 162 -8.79 20.09 -10.76
C TRP A 162 -9.37 20.91 -9.60
N PRO A 163 -9.16 22.24 -9.57
CA PRO A 163 -9.73 23.05 -8.52
C PRO A 163 -11.25 22.87 -8.60
N LYS A 164 -11.85 22.36 -7.53
CA LYS A 164 -13.30 22.42 -7.39
C LYS A 164 -13.67 23.89 -7.49
N LYS A 165 -14.45 24.20 -8.53
CA LYS A 165 -14.74 25.51 -9.16
C LYS A 165 -15.13 26.66 -8.21
N GLU A 166 -15.26 26.41 -6.91
CA GLU A 166 -15.72 27.35 -5.89
C GLU A 166 -14.59 28.07 -5.14
N ARG A 167 -13.33 27.64 -5.25
CA ARG A 167 -12.17 28.38 -4.69
C ARG A 167 -11.35 28.98 -5.82
N GLY A 168 -11.25 30.31 -5.83
CA GLY A 168 -10.36 31.04 -6.73
C GLY A 168 -8.94 30.48 -6.71
N ILE A 169 -8.27 30.54 -7.87
CA ILE A 169 -6.93 30.00 -8.05
C ILE A 169 -5.94 30.88 -7.26
N ASP A 170 -5.63 30.46 -6.03
CA ASP A 170 -4.65 31.12 -5.17
C ASP A 170 -3.22 30.76 -5.61
N LEU A 171 -2.31 31.72 -5.60
CA LEU A 171 -0.88 31.53 -5.92
C LEU A 171 -0.25 30.46 -5.03
N ARG A 172 -0.73 30.32 -3.78
CA ARG A 172 -0.28 29.27 -2.84
C ARG A 172 -0.62 27.87 -3.33
N TYR A 173 -1.76 27.70 -4.01
CA TYR A 173 -2.16 26.43 -4.59
C TYR A 173 -1.21 26.07 -5.74
N ILE A 174 -0.97 27.00 -6.66
CA ILE A 174 -0.04 26.81 -7.78
C ILE A 174 1.37 26.46 -7.26
N ALA A 175 1.86 27.17 -6.24
CA ALA A 175 3.16 26.89 -5.64
C ALA A 175 3.23 25.49 -5.01
N THR A 176 2.18 25.07 -4.29
CA THR A 176 2.11 23.73 -3.68
C THR A 176 2.10 22.64 -4.77
N TRP A 177 1.37 22.87 -5.86
CA TRP A 177 1.32 21.95 -7.00
C TRP A 177 2.66 21.88 -7.72
N ALA A 178 3.29 23.00 -8.02
CA ALA A 178 4.61 23.04 -8.63
C ALA A 178 5.66 22.32 -7.77
N LEU A 179 5.60 22.51 -6.45
CA LEU A 179 6.51 21.85 -5.51
C LEU A 179 6.35 20.33 -5.51
N LEU A 180 5.14 19.81 -5.76
CA LEU A 180 4.88 18.37 -5.87
C LEU A 180 5.21 17.81 -7.25
N THR A 181 4.95 18.56 -8.33
CA THR A 181 5.09 18.07 -9.71
C THR A 181 6.51 18.04 -10.24
N VAL A 182 7.32 19.04 -9.88
CA VAL A 182 8.72 19.11 -10.31
C VAL A 182 9.56 17.91 -9.83
N PRO A 183 9.57 17.52 -8.54
CA PRO A 183 10.36 16.38 -8.09
C PRO A 183 9.87 15.05 -8.68
N ILE A 184 8.56 14.89 -8.88
CA ILE A 184 8.01 13.66 -9.47
C ILE A 184 8.31 13.59 -10.97
N GLY A 185 8.20 14.70 -11.70
CA GLY A 185 8.56 14.76 -13.12
C GLY A 185 10.05 14.47 -13.36
N THR A 186 10.93 15.02 -12.52
CA THR A 186 12.36 14.71 -12.57
C THR A 186 12.64 13.25 -12.23
N LEU A 187 11.93 12.65 -11.27
CA LEU A 187 12.04 11.22 -10.97
C LEU A 187 11.64 10.37 -12.18
N ILE A 188 10.49 10.66 -12.80
CA ILE A 188 9.98 9.92 -13.98
C ILE A 188 10.99 9.99 -15.14
N SER A 189 11.66 11.14 -15.34
CA SER A 189 12.66 11.28 -16.40
C SER A 189 13.88 10.37 -16.22
N ARG A 190 14.20 9.99 -14.96
CA ARG A 190 15.34 9.13 -14.60
C ARG A 190 15.01 7.63 -14.62
N ILE A 191 13.74 7.25 -14.77
CA ILE A 191 13.32 5.85 -14.85
C ILE A 191 13.79 5.26 -16.19
N PRO A 192 14.33 4.04 -16.26
CA PRO A 192 14.69 3.38 -17.51
C PRO A 192 13.46 2.99 -18.33
N ASP A 193 13.60 2.81 -19.64
CA ASP A 193 12.45 2.59 -20.55
C ASP A 193 11.70 1.27 -20.28
N GLN A 194 12.40 0.25 -19.74
CA GLN A 194 11.85 -1.06 -19.42
C GLN A 194 11.33 -1.15 -17.98
N TYR A 195 10.31 -1.99 -17.71
CA TYR A 195 9.69 -2.17 -16.39
C TYR A 195 10.55 -2.88 -15.33
N ALA A 196 11.83 -3.11 -15.59
CA ALA A 196 12.71 -3.83 -14.65
C ALA A 196 12.87 -3.08 -13.31
N TRP A 197 12.73 -1.74 -13.32
CA TRP A 197 12.74 -0.89 -12.12
C TRP A 197 11.61 -1.19 -11.13
N VAL A 198 10.52 -1.82 -11.59
CA VAL A 198 9.38 -2.16 -10.72
C VAL A 198 9.80 -3.12 -9.62
N ASN A 199 10.72 -4.05 -9.89
CA ASN A 199 11.21 -5.00 -8.89
C ASN A 199 11.87 -4.29 -7.71
N ASP A 200 12.68 -3.28 -7.98
CA ASP A 200 13.40 -2.53 -6.97
C ASP A 200 12.47 -1.57 -6.23
N LEU A 201 11.55 -0.90 -6.93
CA LEU A 201 10.54 -0.05 -6.28
C LEU A 201 9.62 -0.87 -5.36
N SER A 202 9.19 -2.06 -5.80
CA SER A 202 8.32 -2.92 -5.00
C SER A 202 8.97 -3.38 -3.69
N LYS A 203 10.28 -3.67 -3.70
CA LYS A 203 11.04 -3.97 -2.47
C LYS A 203 11.05 -2.79 -1.49
N VAL A 204 11.15 -1.57 -2.01
CA VAL A 204 11.06 -0.36 -1.17
C VAL A 204 9.64 -0.24 -0.61
N LEU A 205 8.62 -0.25 -1.47
CA LEU A 205 7.22 -0.03 -1.06
C LEU A 205 6.73 -1.06 -0.05
N ILE A 206 7.03 -2.36 -0.25
CA ILE A 206 6.63 -3.40 0.70
C ILE A 206 7.24 -3.19 2.08
N MET A 207 8.47 -2.66 2.14
CA MET A 207 9.14 -2.35 3.39
C MET A 207 8.46 -1.19 4.12
N TYR A 208 8.11 -0.12 3.39
CA TYR A 208 7.33 1.00 3.94
C TYR A 208 5.98 0.53 4.47
N VAL A 209 5.25 -0.26 3.67
CA VAL A 209 3.94 -0.81 4.06
C VAL A 209 4.07 -1.69 5.30
N GLY A 210 5.00 -2.65 5.30
CA GLY A 210 5.15 -3.58 6.43
C GLY A 210 5.46 -2.87 7.75
N PHE A 211 6.44 -1.96 7.75
CA PHE A 211 6.93 -1.31 8.97
C PHE A 211 6.04 -0.16 9.44
N LEU A 212 5.56 0.71 8.55
CA LEU A 212 4.59 1.74 8.93
C LEU A 212 3.26 1.11 9.36
N GLY A 213 2.87 -0.01 8.75
CA GLY A 213 1.69 -0.77 9.14
C GLY A 213 1.80 -1.31 10.56
N ALA A 214 2.96 -1.87 10.90
CA ALA A 214 3.24 -2.29 12.27
C ALA A 214 3.21 -1.09 13.23
N SER A 215 3.76 0.06 12.84
CA SER A 215 3.74 1.29 13.66
C SER A 215 2.30 1.74 13.95
N MET A 216 1.43 1.77 12.93
CA MET A 216 0.02 2.12 13.11
C MET A 216 -0.73 1.11 13.98
N ALA A 217 -0.47 -0.19 13.82
CA ALA A 217 -1.04 -1.24 14.67
C ALA A 217 -0.63 -1.08 16.15
N SER A 218 0.58 -0.59 16.41
CA SER A 218 1.06 -0.29 17.76
C SER A 218 0.26 0.83 18.43
N ARG A 219 -0.11 1.87 17.66
CA ARG A 219 -0.91 3.00 18.14
C ARG A 219 -2.33 2.59 18.53
N GLU A 220 -2.97 1.77 17.71
CA GLU A 220 -4.33 1.30 17.98
C GLU A 220 -4.39 0.33 19.17
N ARG A 221 -3.24 -0.04 19.75
CA ARG A 221 -3.11 -1.03 20.82
C ARG A 221 -3.87 -2.32 20.52
N LYS A 222 -4.04 -2.61 19.22
CA LYS A 222 -4.59 -3.87 18.70
C LYS A 222 -3.61 -5.01 18.80
N HIS A 223 -2.38 -4.77 19.29
CA HIS A 223 -1.54 -5.84 19.80
C HIS A 223 -2.40 -6.65 20.74
N ILE A 224 -2.49 -7.94 20.43
CA ILE A 224 -3.20 -8.99 21.13
C ILE A 224 -2.98 -8.80 22.62
N VAL A 225 -3.78 -7.93 23.24
CA VAL A 225 -3.83 -7.83 24.68
C VAL A 225 -4.40 -9.18 24.99
N LEU A 226 -3.59 -10.03 25.59
CA LEU A 226 -4.00 -11.26 26.24
C LEU A 226 -5.00 -10.84 27.33
N ASN A 227 -6.20 -10.45 26.93
CA ASN A 227 -7.34 -10.16 27.78
C ASN A 227 -7.69 -11.41 28.59
N PHE A 228 -7.27 -12.58 28.11
CA PHE A 228 -7.24 -13.85 28.84
C PHE A 228 -6.35 -13.80 30.08
N GLY A 229 -5.13 -13.25 30.00
CA GLY A 229 -4.24 -13.11 31.15
C GLY A 229 -4.72 -12.05 32.15
N ARG A 230 -5.32 -10.96 31.68
CA ARG A 230 -5.82 -9.86 32.54
C ARG A 230 -6.96 -10.26 33.49
N LYS A 231 -7.75 -11.28 33.16
CA LYS A 231 -8.82 -11.78 34.04
C LYS A 231 -8.31 -12.67 35.18
N LEU A 232 -7.11 -13.24 35.05
CA LEU A 232 -6.56 -14.16 36.05
C LEU A 232 -5.83 -13.47 37.22
N TRP A 233 -5.47 -12.19 37.08
CA TRP A 233 -4.55 -11.53 38.02
C TRP A 233 -5.28 -10.51 38.93
N PRO A 234 -4.97 -10.48 40.24
CA PRO A 234 -5.51 -9.49 41.16
C PRO A 234 -5.06 -8.06 40.78
N GLN A 235 -5.90 -7.06 41.07
CA GLN A 235 -5.74 -5.67 40.60
C GLN A 235 -4.37 -5.05 40.90
N VAL A 236 -3.75 -5.43 42.02
CA VAL A 236 -2.43 -4.94 42.45
C VAL A 236 -1.30 -5.49 41.57
N ALA A 237 -1.36 -6.78 41.21
CA ALA A 237 -0.34 -7.42 40.38
C ALA A 237 -0.48 -7.05 38.90
N LYS A 238 -1.70 -6.69 38.46
CA LYS A 238 -1.99 -6.24 37.09
C LYS A 238 -1.12 -5.05 36.67
N ARG A 239 -0.91 -4.07 37.57
CA ARG A 239 -0.10 -2.88 37.26
C ARG A 239 1.38 -3.21 37.10
N GLY A 240 1.91 -4.09 37.95
CA GLY A 240 3.30 -4.56 37.86
C GLY A 240 3.58 -5.33 36.58
N VAL A 241 2.67 -6.25 36.20
CA VAL A 241 2.78 -7.02 34.96
C VAL A 241 2.67 -6.12 33.72
N GLU A 242 1.77 -5.14 33.73
CA GLU A 242 1.62 -4.17 32.62
C GLU A 242 2.87 -3.30 32.47
N MET A 243 3.44 -2.80 33.57
CA MET A 243 4.70 -2.06 33.56
C MET A 243 5.88 -2.91 33.05
N PHE A 244 6.00 -4.15 33.53
CA PHE A 244 7.05 -5.07 33.11
C PHE A 244 6.94 -5.38 31.61
N SER A 245 5.73 -5.69 31.13
CA SER A 245 5.49 -5.97 29.72
C SER A 245 5.81 -4.76 28.83
N LEU A 246 5.38 -3.55 29.21
CA LEU A 246 5.71 -2.33 28.46
C LEU A 246 7.21 -2.02 28.49
N SER A 247 7.89 -2.29 29.61
CA SER A 247 9.35 -2.08 29.74
C SER A 247 10.13 -3.04 28.85
N VAL A 248 9.74 -4.32 28.80
CA VAL A 248 10.34 -5.32 27.90
C VAL A 248 10.10 -4.93 26.44
N TRP A 249 8.89 -4.49 26.11
CA TRP A 249 8.58 -4.04 24.75
C TRP A 249 9.37 -2.79 24.36
N MET A 250 9.50 -1.82 25.28
CA MET A 250 10.33 -0.62 25.07
C MET A 250 11.79 -1.00 24.82
N LEU A 251 12.36 -1.87 25.65
CA LEU A 251 13.74 -2.33 25.51
C LEU A 251 13.96 -3.04 24.17
N PHE A 252 13.01 -3.89 23.78
CA PHE A 252 13.05 -4.57 22.49
C PHE A 252 13.00 -3.58 21.32
N ASN A 253 12.11 -2.59 21.34
CA ASN A 253 12.03 -1.56 20.31
C ASN A 253 13.31 -0.71 20.24
N LEU A 254 13.90 -0.35 21.39
CA LEU A 254 15.16 0.39 21.43
C LEU A 254 16.33 -0.44 20.87
N LEU A 255 16.38 -1.74 21.16
CA LEU A 255 17.37 -2.64 20.59
C LEU A 255 17.24 -2.71 19.06
N LEU A 256 16.01 -2.86 18.54
CA LEU A 256 15.77 -2.88 17.09
C LEU A 256 16.01 -1.53 16.44
N LEU A 257 15.75 -0.43 17.14
CA LEU A 257 16.10 0.92 16.68
C LEU A 257 17.62 1.07 16.56
N ALA A 258 18.39 0.64 17.56
CA ALA A 258 19.85 0.68 17.51
C ALA A 258 20.41 -0.18 16.37
N LEU A 259 19.86 -1.39 16.19
CA LEU A 259 20.30 -2.31 15.14
C LEU A 259 19.94 -1.79 13.74
N SER A 260 18.73 -1.26 13.57
CA SER A 260 18.30 -0.65 12.30
C SER A 260 19.07 0.63 11.98
N TRP A 261 19.42 1.44 12.99
CA TRP A 261 20.28 2.61 12.83
C TRP A 261 21.70 2.21 12.38
N HIS A 262 22.26 1.17 13.00
CA HIS A 262 23.57 0.65 12.58
C HIS A 262 23.54 0.14 11.13
N LEU A 263 22.50 -0.62 10.75
CA LEU A 263 22.31 -1.06 9.38
C LEU A 263 22.16 0.13 8.40
N PHE A 264 21.42 1.17 8.79
CA PHE A 264 21.27 2.37 7.99
C PHE A 264 22.61 3.08 7.78
N ALA A 265 23.42 3.24 8.82
CA ALA A 265 24.74 3.87 8.74
C ALA A 265 25.66 3.09 7.78
N LEU A 266 25.70 1.76 7.88
CA LEU A 266 26.46 0.91 6.95
C LEU A 266 26.03 1.09 5.49
N GLN A 267 24.73 1.20 5.23
CA GLN A 267 24.20 1.41 3.87
C GLN A 267 24.54 2.81 3.33
N VAL A 268 24.55 3.83 4.19
CA VAL A 268 24.98 5.19 3.82
C VAL A 268 26.46 5.22 3.49
N GLU A 269 27.31 4.52 4.26
CA GLU A 269 28.75 4.43 4.03
C GLU A 269 29.09 3.63 2.77
N ALA A 270 28.39 2.53 2.52
CA ALA A 270 28.57 1.70 1.34
C ALA A 270 28.25 2.45 0.04
N LYS A 271 27.44 3.52 0.09
CA LYS A 271 26.94 4.28 -1.07
C LYS A 271 26.38 3.38 -2.18
N SER A 272 25.85 2.22 -1.80
CA SER A 272 25.24 1.29 -2.74
C SER A 272 23.95 1.87 -3.27
N THR A 273 23.70 1.58 -4.54
CA THR A 273 22.48 1.95 -5.27
C THR A 273 21.78 0.69 -5.73
N LEU A 274 20.46 0.76 -5.87
CA LEU A 274 19.68 -0.36 -6.40
C LEU A 274 20.18 -0.76 -7.80
N ALA A 275 19.94 -2.01 -8.16
CA ALA A 275 20.50 -2.60 -9.37
C ALA A 275 20.13 -1.84 -10.65
N ILE A 276 18.91 -1.28 -10.70
CA ILE A 276 18.36 -0.66 -11.91
C ILE A 276 18.01 0.82 -11.68
N LEU A 277 17.53 1.16 -10.48
CA LEU A 277 17.19 2.53 -10.12
C LEU A 277 18.40 3.21 -9.46
N PRO A 278 18.73 4.47 -9.82
CA PRO A 278 19.75 5.26 -9.15
C PRO A 278 19.26 5.79 -7.79
N ILE A 279 18.57 4.94 -7.02
CA ILE A 279 18.09 5.21 -5.68
C ILE A 279 19.05 4.52 -4.72
N PRO A 280 19.60 5.24 -3.73
CA PRO A 280 20.44 4.63 -2.71
C PRO A 280 19.72 3.55 -1.89
N GLU A 281 20.39 2.45 -1.59
CA GLU A 281 19.77 1.30 -0.90
C GLU A 281 19.29 1.63 0.51
N TYR A 282 19.86 2.65 1.16
CA TYR A 282 19.42 3.10 2.48
C TYR A 282 17.93 3.49 2.53
N HIS A 283 17.30 3.78 1.39
CA HIS A 283 15.87 4.06 1.30
C HIS A 283 15.01 2.85 1.71
N ILE A 284 15.52 1.62 1.55
CA ILE A 284 14.84 0.40 2.01
C ILE A 284 14.89 0.32 3.54
N VAL A 285 15.99 0.71 4.17
CA VAL A 285 16.18 0.60 5.63
C VAL A 285 15.50 1.74 6.38
N LEU A 286 15.35 2.90 5.75
CA LEU A 286 14.73 4.09 6.33
C LEU A 286 13.35 3.86 7.01
N PRO A 287 12.36 3.19 6.38
CA PRO A 287 11.07 2.92 7.04
C PRO A 287 11.19 2.04 8.28
N VAL A 288 12.20 1.16 8.36
CA VAL A 288 12.48 0.31 9.52
C VAL A 288 12.89 1.18 10.72
N VAL A 289 13.88 2.06 10.51
CA VAL A 289 14.37 2.99 11.53
C VAL A 289 13.24 3.90 12.00
N LEU A 290 12.51 4.49 11.05
CA LEU A 290 11.40 5.39 11.37
C LEU A 290 10.34 4.69 12.21
N SER A 291 9.94 3.48 11.83
CA SER A 291 8.86 2.76 12.53
C SER A 291 9.26 2.38 13.95
N PHE A 292 10.48 1.89 14.18
CA PHE A 292 10.95 1.59 15.54
C PHE A 292 11.17 2.83 16.38
N ALA A 293 11.59 3.95 15.79
CA ALA A 293 11.68 5.23 16.49
C ALA A 293 10.30 5.68 16.97
N LEU A 294 9.29 5.63 16.10
CA LEU A 294 7.92 6.01 16.42
C LEU A 294 7.29 5.07 17.47
N MET A 295 7.46 3.76 17.33
CA MET A 295 7.02 2.79 18.33
C MET A 295 7.69 3.02 19.69
N SER A 296 8.99 3.31 19.72
CA SER A 296 9.72 3.59 20.96
C SER A 296 9.16 4.83 21.66
N VAL A 297 8.89 5.90 20.92
CA VAL A 297 8.27 7.12 21.48
C VAL A 297 6.88 6.82 22.05
N ARG A 298 6.05 6.06 21.33
CA ARG A 298 4.69 5.68 21.76
C ARG A 298 4.70 4.82 23.02
N VAL A 299 5.49 3.75 23.03
CA VAL A 299 5.59 2.84 24.19
C VAL A 299 6.22 3.57 25.39
N GLY A 300 7.20 4.44 25.15
CA GLY A 300 7.79 5.30 26.19
C GLY A 300 6.76 6.25 26.81
N ALA A 301 5.92 6.89 25.99
CA ALA A 301 4.83 7.73 26.49
C ALA A 301 3.80 6.94 27.31
N ASP A 302 3.46 5.72 26.87
CA ASP A 302 2.55 4.82 27.59
C ASP A 302 3.14 4.37 28.94
N LEU A 303 4.44 4.09 28.99
CA LEU A 303 5.14 3.74 30.23
C LEU A 303 5.14 4.90 31.23
N VAL A 304 5.40 6.13 30.77
CA VAL A 304 5.35 7.34 31.61
C VAL A 304 3.94 7.58 32.16
N ARG A 305 2.91 7.42 31.32
CA ARG A 305 1.49 7.56 31.73
C ARG A 305 1.13 6.53 32.82
N LEU A 306 1.58 5.29 32.66
CA LEU A 306 1.35 4.23 33.65
C LEU A 306 2.13 4.47 34.96
N ALA A 307 3.35 5.01 34.88
CA ALA A 307 4.14 5.42 36.05
C ALA A 307 3.44 6.52 36.86
N GLN A 308 2.82 7.49 36.17
CA GLN A 308 2.04 8.56 36.80
C GLN A 308 0.72 8.10 37.45
N GLY A 309 0.36 6.82 37.32
CA GLY A 309 -0.89 6.29 37.88
C GLY A 309 -2.14 6.64 37.10
N LYS A 310 -1.98 7.23 35.91
CA LYS A 310 -3.09 7.34 34.96
C LYS A 310 -3.37 5.95 34.41
N SER A 311 -4.60 5.48 34.59
CA SER A 311 -5.00 4.22 33.98
C SER A 311 -4.93 4.39 32.47
N THR A 312 -4.09 3.58 31.81
CA THR A 312 -4.00 3.45 30.35
C THR A 312 -5.27 2.86 29.73
N GLN A 313 -6.41 2.91 30.41
CA GLN A 313 -7.69 2.43 29.89
C GLN A 313 -8.05 3.24 28.65
N VAL A 314 -7.83 2.57 27.53
CA VAL A 314 -8.45 2.83 26.24
C VAL A 314 -9.94 3.01 26.51
N VAL A 315 -10.47 4.12 26.00
CA VAL A 315 -11.89 4.39 25.84
C VAL A 315 -12.49 3.25 25.00
N GLU A 316 -12.85 2.14 25.63
CA GLU A 316 -13.50 0.98 25.00
C GLU A 316 -15.02 1.22 24.80
N GLY A 317 -15.47 2.49 24.77
CA GLY A 317 -16.90 2.82 24.77
C GLY A 317 -17.30 4.11 24.04
N SER A 318 -16.83 4.36 22.82
CA SER A 318 -17.40 5.46 21.99
C SER A 318 -17.50 5.17 20.49
N ALA A 319 -17.75 3.91 20.11
CA ALA A 319 -18.18 3.57 18.76
C ALA A 319 -19.20 2.43 18.80
N SER A 320 -20.39 2.76 19.31
CA SER A 320 -21.66 2.17 18.86
C SER A 320 -22.29 3.12 17.86
#